data_AF-A0A946SPD5-F1
#
_entry.id   AF-A0A946SPD5-F1
#
_cell.length_a   1.000
_cell.length_b   1.000
_cell.length_c   1.000
_cell.angle_alpha   90.00
_cell.angle_beta   90.00
_cell.angle_gamma   90.00
#
_symmetry.space_group_name_H-M   'P 1'
#
loop_
_entity.id
_entity.type
_entity.pdbx_description
1 polymer ?
#
loop_
_entity_poly.entity_id
_entity_poly.type
_entity_poly.pdbx_seq_one_letter_code
_entity_poly.pdbx_strand_id
1 'polypeptide(L)'
;MRGKWLGAGILLCAWSTVTASAAGVPVAEAEEALSRAVGYFRSEVSANGSYLWTYSEDLRDRRGEGNATATQGWVQPPGTPSVGMAYLRAYEATGDAEYLDAAEEVVHALYETQLASGGWDYRIEFDPRNRKRWHYRSDVEAGDTERGDRRNTSTYDDNNTQSALSFLMQADKACGGANEEARAAIDYGLTKLLAAQYPNGAWPQRYGGESRGEDGYPVTKARYPDTWAREYPKPDYRGYYTFNDNTIRDVIGVCLDAHRYYGGEEYLAAAKRGGDFILLAQMPNPQPVWAQQYNAQMEPSWARKFEPASVTGGESVGAIRTLLEVYLYTGDDKYLDVIPPALDWFRRSSIDENRWARFYELRTNRPLYFTQEYELVYTDDDLPTHYSFQSSYGVSGMIAYAERVLNDGRDAVNEAAARAATPDEKRAQAERHAPAIREVMDGMDDRGRWVENGRIDVRTFNRNVARLAEYVGLMSTGG
;
A
#
# COMPACT_ATOMS: atom_id res chain seq x y z
N MET A 1 79.64 -23.04 49.81
CA MET A 1 78.36 -22.29 49.80
C MET A 1 77.50 -22.85 48.68
N ARG A 2 76.27 -23.26 49.01
CA ARG A 2 75.37 -24.05 48.16
C ARG A 2 74.57 -23.14 47.21
N GLY A 3 74.55 -23.45 45.92
CA GLY A 3 73.60 -22.91 44.94
C GLY A 3 73.10 -24.07 44.07
N LYS A 4 71.81 -24.39 44.17
CA LYS A 4 71.14 -25.47 43.43
C LYS A 4 70.57 -24.92 42.12
N TRP A 5 70.84 -25.64 41.03
CA TRP A 5 70.17 -25.52 39.74
C TRP A 5 68.84 -26.30 39.75
N LEU A 6 67.79 -25.76 39.13
CA LEU A 6 66.58 -26.50 38.79
C LEU A 6 66.04 -26.00 37.45
N GLY A 7 65.88 -26.94 36.52
CA GLY A 7 65.47 -26.72 35.14
C GLY A 7 63.99 -26.37 34.99
N ALA A 8 63.70 -25.57 33.97
CA ALA A 8 62.36 -25.22 33.56
C ALA A 8 61.81 -26.30 32.60
N GLY A 9 60.74 -26.96 33.05
CA GLY A 9 59.91 -27.84 32.23
C GLY A 9 58.72 -27.07 31.65
N ILE A 10 58.48 -27.31 30.37
CA ILE A 10 57.42 -26.77 29.51
C ILE A 10 56.04 -27.14 30.06
N LEU A 11 55.14 -26.16 30.17
CA LEU A 11 53.70 -26.34 30.40
C LEU A 11 52.96 -25.79 29.18
N LEU A 12 52.43 -26.70 28.35
CA LEU A 12 51.51 -26.42 27.27
C LEU A 12 50.14 -26.08 27.87
N CYS A 13 49.77 -24.81 27.88
CA CYS A 13 48.38 -24.39 28.05
C CYS A 13 47.72 -24.35 26.66
N ALA A 14 46.92 -25.37 26.34
CA ALA A 14 45.98 -25.32 25.23
C ALA A 14 44.87 -24.32 25.60
N TRP A 15 44.90 -23.13 25.02
CA TRP A 15 43.76 -22.24 25.00
C TRP A 15 42.75 -22.82 24.02
N SER A 16 41.68 -23.41 24.54
CA SER A 16 40.46 -23.66 23.78
C SER A 16 39.84 -22.32 23.43
N THR A 17 40.16 -21.81 22.25
CA THR A 17 39.41 -20.74 21.60
C THR A 17 38.02 -21.29 21.29
N VAL A 18 37.05 -20.98 22.14
CA VAL A 18 35.64 -20.99 21.72
C VAL A 18 35.52 -19.85 20.71
N THR A 19 35.74 -20.16 19.43
CA THR A 19 35.20 -19.35 18.36
C THR A 19 33.69 -19.48 18.47
N ALA A 20 33.04 -18.53 19.13
CA ALA A 20 31.63 -18.29 18.89
C ALA A 20 31.51 -17.99 17.39
N SER A 21 31.15 -19.01 16.61
CA SER A 21 30.68 -18.82 15.26
C SER A 21 29.58 -17.76 15.33
N ALA A 22 29.66 -16.73 14.50
CA ALA A 22 28.57 -15.81 14.24
C ALA A 22 27.44 -16.58 13.52
N ALA A 23 26.85 -17.55 14.20
CA ALA A 23 25.83 -18.41 13.65
C ALA A 23 24.57 -17.55 13.44
N GLY A 24 24.18 -17.40 12.17
CA GLY A 24 22.88 -16.84 11.80
C GLY A 24 21.74 -17.61 12.48
N VAL A 25 20.52 -17.05 12.43
CA VAL A 25 19.33 -17.73 12.93
C VAL A 25 19.13 -19.02 12.11
N PRO A 26 19.05 -20.22 12.73
CA PRO A 26 18.78 -21.45 11.99
C PRO A 26 17.47 -21.33 11.21
N VAL A 27 17.46 -21.70 9.92
CA VAL A 27 16.27 -21.55 9.06
C VAL A 27 15.06 -22.28 9.63
N ALA A 28 15.27 -23.46 10.22
CA ALA A 28 14.21 -24.24 10.87
C ALA A 28 13.54 -23.51 12.05
N GLU A 29 14.28 -22.70 12.81
CA GLU A 29 13.69 -21.90 13.90
C GLU A 29 12.85 -20.74 13.35
N ALA A 30 13.27 -20.13 12.23
CA ALA A 30 12.50 -19.10 11.54
C ALA A 30 11.23 -19.68 10.89
N GLU A 31 11.31 -20.89 10.32
CA GLU A 31 10.15 -21.63 9.78
C GLU A 31 9.15 -22.00 10.88
N GLU A 32 9.62 -22.45 12.05
CA GLU A 32 8.75 -22.74 13.19
C GLU A 32 8.05 -21.46 13.68
N ALA A 33 8.78 -20.36 13.84
CA ALA A 33 8.19 -19.07 14.22
C ALA A 33 7.13 -18.60 13.21
N LEU A 34 7.42 -18.73 11.91
CA LEU A 34 6.49 -18.40 10.83
C LEU A 34 5.21 -19.24 10.93
N SER A 35 5.34 -20.56 11.08
CA SER A 35 4.23 -21.50 11.20
C SER A 35 3.35 -21.19 12.41
N ARG A 36 3.93 -20.93 13.59
CA ARG A 36 3.16 -20.56 14.79
C ARG A 36 2.38 -19.26 14.61
N ALA A 37 3.00 -18.24 14.02
CA ALA A 37 2.36 -16.95 13.80
C ALA A 37 1.17 -17.07 12.84
N VAL A 38 1.35 -17.73 11.69
CA VAL A 38 0.28 -17.95 10.73
C VAL A 38 -0.82 -18.84 11.32
N GLY A 39 -0.43 -19.92 11.99
CA GLY A 39 -1.36 -20.84 12.65
C GLY A 39 -2.29 -20.12 13.63
N TYR A 40 -1.74 -19.25 14.49
CA TYR A 40 -2.54 -18.45 15.42
C TYR A 40 -3.51 -17.50 14.70
N PHE A 41 -3.02 -16.75 13.71
CA PHE A 41 -3.88 -15.81 13.00
C PHE A 41 -5.01 -16.50 12.25
N ARG A 42 -4.69 -17.59 11.54
CA ARG A 42 -5.67 -18.39 10.78
C ARG A 42 -6.73 -19.01 11.71
N SER A 43 -6.33 -19.60 12.83
CA SER A 43 -7.25 -20.37 13.69
C SER A 43 -8.00 -19.54 14.73
N GLU A 44 -7.37 -18.52 15.32
CA GLU A 44 -7.93 -17.80 16.47
C GLU A 44 -8.42 -16.39 16.10
N VAL A 45 -7.71 -15.68 15.21
CA VAL A 45 -7.99 -14.26 14.90
C VAL A 45 -9.01 -14.12 13.77
N SER A 46 -8.94 -15.01 12.78
CA SER A 46 -9.75 -15.01 11.57
C SER A 46 -11.26 -14.94 11.85
N ALA A 47 -11.97 -14.12 11.07
CA ALA A 47 -13.43 -14.15 10.97
C ALA A 47 -13.79 -14.46 9.52
N ASN A 48 -14.11 -15.73 9.21
CA ASN A 48 -14.40 -16.18 7.85
C ASN A 48 -13.29 -15.86 6.84
N GLY A 49 -12.02 -15.99 7.23
CA GLY A 49 -10.87 -15.63 6.39
C GLY A 49 -10.57 -14.13 6.35
N SER A 50 -11.26 -13.32 7.15
CA SER A 50 -11.04 -11.87 7.21
C SER A 50 -10.38 -11.40 8.51
N TYR A 51 -9.74 -10.23 8.42
CA TYR A 51 -8.91 -9.65 9.49
C TYR A 51 -9.16 -8.14 9.63
N LEU A 52 -8.95 -7.63 10.84
CA LEU A 52 -9.09 -6.23 11.25
C LEU A 52 -7.69 -5.62 11.47
N TRP A 53 -7.58 -4.49 12.17
CA TRP A 53 -6.28 -3.83 12.45
C TRP A 53 -5.68 -4.21 13.79
N THR A 54 -6.51 -4.28 14.84
CA THR A 54 -6.03 -4.60 16.17
C THR A 54 -7.03 -5.41 16.97
N TYR A 55 -6.51 -6.22 17.89
CA TYR A 55 -7.27 -7.11 18.76
C TYR A 55 -6.74 -7.02 20.19
N SER A 56 -7.61 -7.04 21.20
CA SER A 56 -7.19 -7.38 22.56
C SER A 56 -6.69 -8.83 22.60
N GLU A 57 -5.88 -9.18 23.60
CA GLU A 57 -5.35 -10.55 23.73
C GLU A 57 -6.42 -11.64 23.84
N ASP A 58 -7.59 -11.32 24.41
CA ASP A 58 -8.75 -12.20 24.52
C ASP A 58 -9.68 -12.14 23.29
N LEU A 59 -9.30 -11.36 22.27
CA LEU A 59 -10.01 -11.16 21.01
C LEU A 59 -11.44 -10.61 21.15
N ARG A 60 -11.80 -10.07 22.32
CA ARG A 60 -13.14 -9.50 22.56
C ARG A 60 -13.27 -8.06 22.06
N ASP A 61 -12.20 -7.27 22.13
CA ASP A 61 -12.13 -5.93 21.58
C ASP A 61 -11.35 -5.95 20.27
N ARG A 62 -12.09 -5.79 19.17
CA ARG A 62 -11.57 -5.85 17.80
C ARG A 62 -11.82 -4.52 17.09
N ARG A 63 -10.83 -4.03 16.35
CA ARG A 63 -10.92 -2.69 15.72
C ARG A 63 -10.33 -2.66 14.32
N GLY A 64 -11.06 -2.02 13.41
CA GLY A 64 -10.50 -1.39 12.21
C GLY A 64 -10.21 0.08 12.53
N GLU A 65 -10.70 0.99 11.70
CA GLU A 65 -10.71 2.43 12.04
C GLU A 65 -11.59 2.73 13.26
N GLY A 66 -12.64 1.93 13.46
CA GLY A 66 -13.50 1.96 14.65
C GLY A 66 -13.72 0.56 15.24
N ASN A 67 -14.61 0.47 16.22
CA ASN A 67 -15.01 -0.80 16.83
C ASN A 67 -15.66 -1.72 15.78
N ALA A 68 -15.28 -3.00 15.83
CA ALA A 68 -15.79 -4.04 14.94
C ALA A 68 -16.34 -5.23 15.75
N THR A 69 -17.24 -6.00 15.14
CA THR A 69 -17.79 -7.22 15.73
C THR A 69 -16.96 -8.45 15.36
N ALA A 70 -17.25 -9.59 16.00
CA ALA A 70 -16.62 -10.87 15.66
C ALA A 70 -16.98 -11.40 14.26
N THR A 71 -17.93 -10.77 13.57
CA THR A 71 -18.41 -11.12 12.22
C THR A 71 -17.93 -10.14 11.15
N GLN A 72 -17.03 -9.22 11.49
CA GLN A 72 -16.58 -8.16 10.58
C GLN A 72 -15.09 -8.29 10.27
N GLY A 73 -14.75 -7.94 9.03
CA GLY A 73 -13.38 -7.75 8.57
C GLY A 73 -13.15 -6.32 8.07
N TRP A 74 -11.89 -5.96 7.88
CA TRP A 74 -11.48 -4.68 7.30
C TRP A 74 -10.67 -4.92 6.03
N VAL A 75 -11.01 -4.24 4.94
CA VAL A 75 -10.31 -4.35 3.67
C VAL A 75 -9.09 -3.44 3.63
N GLN A 76 -9.21 -2.23 4.20
CA GLN A 76 -8.12 -1.27 4.24
C GLN A 76 -6.88 -1.86 4.93
N PRO A 77 -5.70 -1.76 4.31
CA PRO A 77 -4.43 -2.12 4.93
C PRO A 77 -4.29 -1.48 6.33
N PRO A 78 -3.76 -2.21 7.34
CA PRO A 78 -3.11 -3.52 7.25
C PRO A 78 -4.07 -4.73 7.34
N GLY A 79 -5.36 -4.57 7.08
CA GLY A 79 -6.36 -5.63 7.26
C GLY A 79 -6.28 -6.81 6.27
N THR A 80 -7.44 -7.29 5.86
CA THR A 80 -7.68 -8.58 5.19
C THR A 80 -6.76 -8.86 4.00
N PRO A 81 -6.64 -8.01 2.97
CA PRO A 81 -5.77 -8.30 1.82
C PRO A 81 -4.28 -8.31 2.20
N SER A 82 -3.87 -7.51 3.19
CA SER A 82 -2.47 -7.47 3.64
C SER A 82 -2.06 -8.74 4.38
N VAL A 83 -2.98 -9.33 5.14
CA VAL A 83 -2.78 -10.64 5.78
C VAL A 83 -2.71 -11.75 4.72
N GLY A 84 -3.61 -11.74 3.74
CA GLY A 84 -3.52 -12.67 2.60
C GLY A 84 -2.19 -12.58 1.85
N MET A 85 -1.69 -11.37 1.61
CA MET A 85 -0.36 -11.15 1.04
C MET A 85 0.77 -11.70 1.92
N ALA A 86 0.64 -11.64 3.25
CA ALA A 86 1.62 -12.22 4.17
C ALA A 86 1.63 -13.76 4.07
N TYR A 87 0.46 -14.39 3.92
CA TYR A 87 0.35 -15.83 3.69
C TYR A 87 0.95 -16.26 2.34
N LEU A 88 0.68 -15.53 1.26
CA LEU A 88 1.30 -15.83 -0.04
C LEU A 88 2.83 -15.73 0.00
N ARG A 89 3.39 -14.73 0.71
CA ARG A 89 4.85 -14.64 0.90
C ARG A 89 5.41 -15.82 1.68
N ALA A 90 4.69 -16.31 2.70
CA ALA A 90 5.07 -17.50 3.43
C ALA A 90 5.07 -18.73 2.51
N TYR A 91 4.01 -18.90 1.69
CA TYR A 91 3.92 -19.96 0.68
C TYR A 91 5.07 -19.88 -0.34
N GLU A 92 5.36 -18.70 -0.89
CA GLU A 92 6.46 -18.50 -1.85
C GLU A 92 7.83 -18.85 -1.25
N ALA A 93 8.02 -18.60 0.05
CA ALA A 93 9.29 -18.86 0.73
C ALA A 93 9.50 -20.33 1.09
N THR A 94 8.43 -21.08 1.40
CA THR A 94 8.53 -22.46 1.93
C THR A 94 8.01 -23.54 0.99
N GLY A 95 7.08 -23.21 0.10
CA GLY A 95 6.31 -24.17 -0.69
C GLY A 95 5.26 -24.95 0.11
N ASP A 96 4.99 -24.56 1.37
CA ASP A 96 4.04 -25.26 2.24
C ASP A 96 2.58 -24.89 1.92
N ALA A 97 1.80 -25.89 1.53
CA ALA A 97 0.40 -25.74 1.13
C ALA A 97 -0.48 -25.14 2.23
N GLU A 98 -0.15 -25.29 3.52
CA GLU A 98 -0.96 -24.71 4.59
C GLU A 98 -1.04 -23.17 4.49
N TYR A 99 0.01 -22.52 3.98
CA TYR A 99 0.02 -21.07 3.75
C TYR A 99 -0.83 -20.69 2.53
N LEU A 100 -0.87 -21.53 1.50
CA LEU A 100 -1.73 -21.30 0.35
C LEU A 100 -3.20 -21.46 0.75
N ASP A 101 -3.55 -22.52 1.48
CA ASP A 101 -4.90 -22.72 2.01
C ASP A 101 -5.36 -21.51 2.87
N ALA A 102 -4.47 -20.97 3.70
CA ALA A 102 -4.75 -19.78 4.50
C ALA A 102 -5.00 -18.54 3.63
N ALA A 103 -4.29 -18.39 2.51
CA ALA A 103 -4.54 -17.33 1.54
C ALA A 103 -5.87 -17.55 0.80
N GLU A 104 -6.22 -18.78 0.44
CA GLU A 104 -7.50 -19.10 -0.21
C GLU A 104 -8.70 -18.80 0.69
N GLU A 105 -8.58 -18.94 2.01
CA GLU A 105 -9.62 -18.45 2.94
C GLU A 105 -9.82 -16.93 2.86
N VAL A 106 -8.75 -16.16 2.63
CA VAL A 106 -8.83 -14.70 2.40
C VAL A 106 -9.47 -14.40 1.05
N VAL A 107 -9.16 -15.18 0.02
CA VAL A 107 -9.83 -15.10 -1.29
C VAL A 107 -11.34 -15.25 -1.10
N HIS A 108 -11.76 -16.30 -0.39
CA HIS A 108 -13.17 -16.56 -0.11
C HIS A 108 -13.84 -15.40 0.62
N ALA A 109 -13.19 -14.85 1.65
CA ALA A 109 -13.70 -13.70 2.40
C ALA A 109 -13.98 -12.48 1.48
N LEU A 110 -13.04 -12.17 0.58
CA LEU A 110 -13.16 -11.04 -0.36
C LEU A 110 -14.16 -11.33 -1.47
N TYR A 111 -14.19 -12.56 -2.00
CA TYR A 111 -15.15 -13.02 -2.99
C TYR A 111 -16.59 -12.85 -2.50
N GLU A 112 -16.87 -13.32 -1.28
CA GLU A 112 -18.20 -13.27 -0.66
C GLU A 112 -18.65 -11.84 -0.34
N THR A 113 -17.73 -10.89 -0.21
CA THR A 113 -18.03 -9.54 0.29
C THR A 113 -17.82 -8.44 -0.75
N GLN A 114 -17.54 -8.82 -2.00
CA GLN A 114 -17.44 -7.88 -3.11
C GLN A 114 -18.79 -7.21 -3.38
N LEU A 115 -18.80 -5.89 -3.47
CA LEU A 115 -20.00 -5.11 -3.71
C LEU A 115 -20.46 -5.21 -5.17
N ALA A 116 -21.75 -5.02 -5.41
CA ALA A 116 -22.31 -4.91 -6.77
C ALA A 116 -21.70 -3.74 -7.59
N SER A 117 -21.08 -2.77 -6.92
CA SER A 117 -20.35 -1.66 -7.54
C SER A 117 -18.96 -2.07 -8.04
N GLY A 118 -18.46 -3.26 -7.67
CA GLY A 118 -17.26 -3.88 -8.22
C GLY A 118 -16.08 -4.03 -7.27
N GLY A 119 -15.94 -3.13 -6.32
CA GLY A 119 -14.90 -3.16 -5.31
C GLY A 119 -15.44 -3.50 -3.94
N TRP A 120 -14.80 -2.93 -2.92
CA TRP A 120 -15.14 -3.14 -1.52
C TRP A 120 -15.32 -1.83 -0.79
N ASP A 121 -16.08 -1.88 0.30
CA ASP A 121 -16.07 -0.85 1.34
C ASP A 121 -14.88 -1.09 2.28
N TYR A 122 -14.60 -0.16 3.20
CA TYR A 122 -13.65 -0.38 4.28
C TYR A 122 -13.96 -1.63 5.09
N ARG A 123 -15.25 -1.85 5.36
CA ARG A 123 -15.72 -2.92 6.24
C ARG A 123 -16.49 -3.97 5.47
N ILE A 124 -16.18 -5.22 5.75
CA ILE A 124 -16.92 -6.39 5.27
C ILE A 124 -17.64 -7.09 6.42
N GLU A 125 -18.75 -7.75 6.13
CA GLU A 125 -19.68 -8.27 7.14
C GLU A 125 -20.08 -9.71 6.82
N PHE A 126 -20.07 -10.58 7.82
CA PHE A 126 -20.42 -12.00 7.72
C PHE A 126 -21.69 -12.38 8.49
N ASP A 127 -22.23 -11.50 9.37
CA ASP A 127 -23.50 -11.79 10.05
C ASP A 127 -24.68 -11.84 9.04
N PRO A 128 -25.47 -12.93 8.99
CA PRO A 128 -26.54 -13.10 8.00
C PRO A 128 -27.63 -12.02 8.01
N ARG A 129 -27.84 -11.33 9.13
CA ARG A 129 -28.83 -10.25 9.22
C ARG A 129 -28.23 -8.92 8.78
N ASN A 130 -27.00 -8.63 9.21
CA ASN A 130 -26.32 -7.38 8.87
C ASN A 130 -25.89 -7.33 7.40
N ARG A 131 -25.54 -8.50 6.81
CA ARG A 131 -25.21 -8.62 5.37
C ARG A 131 -26.32 -8.10 4.46
N LYS A 132 -27.60 -8.25 4.86
CA LYS A 132 -28.76 -7.75 4.09
C LYS A 132 -28.80 -6.23 3.90
N ARG A 133 -27.95 -5.48 4.63
CA ARG A 133 -27.81 -4.02 4.48
C ARG A 133 -26.85 -3.63 3.35
N TRP A 134 -26.20 -4.61 2.74
CA TRP A 134 -25.24 -4.43 1.65
C TRP A 134 -25.81 -5.05 0.38
N HIS A 135 -25.45 -4.46 -0.77
CA HIS A 135 -25.77 -5.01 -2.07
C HIS A 135 -24.49 -5.60 -2.65
N TYR A 136 -24.38 -6.92 -2.57
CA TYR A 136 -23.18 -7.65 -2.97
C TYR A 136 -23.26 -8.10 -4.43
N ARG A 137 -22.12 -8.45 -5.01
CA ARG A 137 -22.02 -9.06 -6.35
C ARG A 137 -22.93 -10.28 -6.46
N SER A 138 -22.95 -11.12 -5.42
CA SER A 138 -23.79 -12.32 -5.33
C SER A 138 -25.29 -12.04 -5.46
N ASP A 139 -25.76 -10.86 -5.01
CA ASP A 139 -27.17 -10.47 -5.16
C ASP A 139 -27.48 -10.23 -6.65
N VAL A 140 -26.58 -9.52 -7.35
CA VAL A 140 -26.71 -9.25 -8.80
C VAL A 140 -26.64 -10.55 -9.60
N GLU A 141 -25.73 -11.46 -9.25
CA GLU A 141 -25.61 -12.79 -9.86
C GLU A 141 -26.86 -13.65 -9.64
N ALA A 142 -27.55 -13.45 -8.51
CA ALA A 142 -28.85 -14.07 -8.22
C ALA A 142 -30.05 -13.36 -8.90
N GLY A 143 -29.81 -12.31 -9.69
CA GLY A 143 -30.83 -11.59 -10.45
C GLY A 143 -31.44 -10.39 -9.74
N ASP A 144 -30.90 -9.99 -8.59
CA ASP A 144 -31.35 -8.80 -7.88
C ASP A 144 -30.79 -7.53 -8.55
N THR A 145 -31.69 -6.78 -9.18
CA THR A 145 -31.35 -5.52 -9.87
C THR A 145 -31.78 -4.29 -9.06
N GLU A 146 -32.44 -4.47 -7.90
CA GLU A 146 -33.04 -3.40 -7.12
C GLU A 146 -32.25 -3.12 -5.84
N ARG A 147 -31.15 -2.36 -5.93
CA ARG A 147 -30.31 -2.03 -4.76
C ARG A 147 -31.12 -1.52 -3.55
N GLY A 148 -32.11 -0.65 -3.77
CA GLY A 148 -32.82 0.06 -2.70
C GLY A 148 -31.85 0.87 -1.81
N ASP A 149 -32.09 0.82 -0.50
CA ASP A 149 -31.29 1.52 0.52
C ASP A 149 -30.01 0.78 0.93
N ARG A 150 -29.72 -0.36 0.29
CA ARG A 150 -28.52 -1.14 0.59
C ARG A 150 -27.25 -0.40 0.17
N ARG A 151 -26.21 -0.57 0.97
CA ARG A 151 -24.88 0.00 0.72
C ARG A 151 -24.23 -0.66 -0.50
N ASN A 152 -23.75 0.16 -1.43
CA ASN A 152 -23.11 -0.30 -2.67
C ASN A 152 -22.07 0.71 -3.18
N THR A 153 -21.19 1.18 -2.31
CA THR A 153 -20.17 2.16 -2.70
C THR A 153 -18.80 1.55 -2.49
N SER A 154 -18.16 1.20 -3.61
CA SER A 154 -16.76 0.81 -3.61
C SER A 154 -15.89 2.00 -3.26
N THR A 155 -14.77 1.75 -2.58
CA THR A 155 -13.80 2.80 -2.29
C THR A 155 -12.41 2.47 -2.82
N TYR A 156 -11.81 3.49 -3.43
CA TYR A 156 -10.41 3.52 -3.83
C TYR A 156 -9.54 4.33 -2.87
N ASP A 157 -10.14 4.83 -1.79
CA ASP A 157 -9.48 5.52 -0.69
C ASP A 157 -8.63 4.50 0.08
N ASP A 158 -7.50 4.92 0.60
CA ASP A 158 -6.60 4.10 1.44
C ASP A 158 -6.31 2.69 0.87
N ASN A 159 -6.20 2.56 -0.46
CA ASN A 159 -5.85 1.32 -1.13
C ASN A 159 -6.82 0.14 -0.85
N ASN A 160 -8.09 0.40 -0.57
CA ASN A 160 -9.07 -0.65 -0.24
C ASN A 160 -9.31 -1.62 -1.40
N THR A 161 -9.99 -1.17 -2.46
CA THR A 161 -10.32 -2.05 -3.59
C THR A 161 -9.06 -2.53 -4.32
N GLN A 162 -8.06 -1.67 -4.40
CA GLN A 162 -6.82 -1.94 -5.12
C GLN A 162 -6.01 -3.04 -4.43
N SER A 163 -5.80 -2.98 -3.11
CA SER A 163 -5.10 -4.06 -2.39
C SER A 163 -5.85 -5.38 -2.42
N ALA A 164 -7.19 -5.37 -2.40
CA ALA A 164 -8.00 -6.57 -2.58
C ALA A 164 -7.76 -7.20 -3.97
N LEU A 165 -7.81 -6.40 -5.05
CA LEU A 165 -7.52 -6.89 -6.41
C LEU A 165 -6.08 -7.37 -6.56
N SER A 166 -5.10 -6.63 -6.06
CA SER A 166 -3.69 -7.03 -6.11
C SER A 166 -3.42 -8.34 -5.36
N PHE A 167 -4.07 -8.55 -4.22
CA PHE A 167 -4.00 -9.81 -3.48
C PHE A 167 -4.66 -10.95 -4.28
N LEU A 168 -5.90 -10.76 -4.75
CA LEU A 168 -6.64 -11.79 -5.49
C LEU A 168 -5.86 -12.24 -6.74
N MET A 169 -5.29 -11.31 -7.51
CA MET A 169 -4.46 -11.64 -8.69
C MET A 169 -3.21 -12.44 -8.30
N GLN A 170 -2.58 -12.13 -7.18
CA GLN A 170 -1.42 -12.89 -6.70
C GLN A 170 -1.81 -14.28 -6.16
N ALA A 171 -2.95 -14.40 -5.49
CA ALA A 171 -3.49 -15.69 -5.06
C ALA A 171 -3.84 -16.57 -6.28
N ASP A 172 -4.54 -16.01 -7.27
CA ASP A 172 -4.83 -16.68 -8.54
C ASP A 172 -3.55 -17.19 -9.21
N LYS A 173 -2.50 -16.36 -9.25
CA LYS A 173 -1.18 -16.74 -9.77
C LYS A 173 -0.54 -17.87 -8.97
N ALA A 174 -0.59 -17.82 -7.64
CA ALA A 174 -0.04 -18.86 -6.77
C ALA A 174 -0.75 -20.22 -7.01
N CYS A 175 -2.04 -20.19 -7.35
CA CYS A 175 -2.84 -21.36 -7.71
C CYS A 175 -2.76 -21.72 -9.22
N GLY A 176 -1.85 -21.11 -10.00
CA GLY A 176 -1.69 -21.39 -11.43
C GLY A 176 -2.88 -20.98 -12.30
N GLY A 177 -3.68 -20.02 -11.86
CA GLY A 177 -4.88 -19.54 -12.57
C GLY A 177 -6.13 -20.37 -12.33
N ALA A 178 -6.11 -21.29 -11.34
CA ALA A 178 -7.17 -22.27 -11.12
C ALA A 178 -8.16 -21.92 -9.99
N ASN A 179 -7.97 -20.80 -9.28
CA ASN A 179 -8.86 -20.43 -8.18
C ASN A 179 -10.10 -19.70 -8.70
N GLU A 180 -11.23 -20.42 -8.82
CA GLU A 180 -12.46 -19.91 -9.45
C GLU A 180 -13.05 -18.68 -8.74
N GLU A 181 -13.00 -18.65 -7.40
CA GLU A 181 -13.47 -17.50 -6.61
C GLU A 181 -12.62 -16.25 -6.87
N ALA A 182 -11.29 -16.40 -6.86
CA ALA A 182 -10.38 -15.33 -7.22
C ALA A 182 -10.67 -14.82 -8.63
N ARG A 183 -10.75 -15.73 -9.62
CA ARG A 183 -11.06 -15.39 -11.02
C ARG A 183 -12.33 -14.57 -11.15
N ALA A 184 -13.44 -15.05 -10.58
CA ALA A 184 -14.72 -14.37 -10.65
C ALA A 184 -14.68 -12.97 -10.00
N ALA A 185 -14.04 -12.84 -8.83
CA ALA A 185 -13.91 -11.54 -8.16
C ALA A 185 -13.01 -10.56 -8.92
N ILE A 186 -11.90 -11.05 -9.48
CA ILE A 186 -10.96 -10.26 -10.29
C ILE A 186 -11.65 -9.75 -11.54
N ASP A 187 -12.28 -10.63 -12.32
CA ASP A 187 -12.91 -10.26 -13.59
C ASP A 187 -14.04 -9.23 -13.37
N TYR A 188 -14.87 -9.45 -12.34
CA TYR A 188 -15.93 -8.50 -11.98
C TYR A 188 -15.35 -7.14 -11.52
N GLY A 189 -14.35 -7.17 -10.64
CA GLY A 189 -13.75 -5.98 -10.06
C GLY A 189 -12.98 -5.14 -11.07
N LEU A 190 -12.17 -5.78 -11.92
CA LEU A 190 -11.45 -5.10 -13.00
C LEU A 190 -12.41 -4.49 -14.01
N THR A 191 -13.46 -5.20 -14.43
CA THR A 191 -14.49 -4.66 -15.34
C THR A 191 -15.10 -3.37 -14.77
N LYS A 192 -15.48 -3.39 -13.47
CA LYS A 192 -16.07 -2.23 -12.81
C LYS A 192 -15.07 -1.09 -12.56
N LEU A 193 -13.82 -1.41 -12.25
CA LEU A 193 -12.73 -0.43 -12.10
C LEU A 193 -12.44 0.29 -13.42
N LEU A 194 -12.45 -0.42 -14.54
CA LEU A 194 -12.34 0.18 -15.88
C LEU A 194 -13.54 1.09 -16.19
N ALA A 195 -14.76 0.65 -15.85
CA ALA A 195 -15.96 1.45 -16.03
C ALA A 195 -16.01 2.72 -15.15
N ALA A 196 -15.30 2.72 -14.01
CA ALA A 196 -15.18 3.86 -13.11
C ALA A 196 -14.24 4.96 -13.62
N GLN A 197 -13.44 4.68 -14.65
CA GLN A 197 -12.48 5.66 -15.19
C GLN A 197 -13.21 6.77 -15.94
N TYR A 198 -12.87 8.00 -15.62
CA TYR A 198 -13.41 9.20 -16.28
C TYR A 198 -12.85 9.38 -17.70
N PRO A 199 -13.53 10.17 -18.56
CA PRO A 199 -13.06 10.47 -19.92
C PRO A 199 -11.63 11.05 -19.98
N ASN A 200 -11.23 11.84 -18.98
CA ASN A 200 -9.90 12.41 -18.88
C ASN A 200 -8.85 11.44 -18.30
N GLY A 201 -9.24 10.20 -17.96
CA GLY A 201 -8.37 9.16 -17.43
C GLY A 201 -8.30 9.05 -15.90
N ALA A 202 -8.95 9.95 -15.15
CA ALA A 202 -8.96 9.92 -13.69
C ALA A 202 -9.85 8.81 -13.11
N TRP A 203 -9.74 8.59 -11.79
CA TRP A 203 -10.70 7.83 -11.00
C TRP A 203 -11.26 8.64 -9.83
N PRO A 204 -12.50 8.34 -9.38
CA PRO A 204 -13.09 8.94 -8.19
C PRO A 204 -12.45 8.37 -6.91
N GLN A 205 -12.73 8.95 -5.74
CA GLN A 205 -12.42 8.29 -4.46
C GLN A 205 -13.43 7.18 -4.14
N ARG A 206 -14.70 7.40 -4.49
CA ARG A 206 -15.83 6.49 -4.24
C ARG A 206 -16.59 6.21 -5.52
N TYR A 207 -16.92 4.96 -5.76
CA TYR A 207 -17.60 4.51 -6.97
C TYR A 207 -18.90 3.78 -6.66
N GLY A 208 -19.99 4.25 -7.27
CA GLY A 208 -21.34 3.72 -7.05
C GLY A 208 -21.75 2.56 -7.97
N GLY A 209 -20.88 2.14 -8.89
CA GLY A 209 -21.15 1.04 -9.84
C GLY A 209 -21.61 1.48 -11.23
N GLU A 210 -21.85 2.78 -11.44
CA GLU A 210 -22.28 3.38 -12.70
C GLU A 210 -21.21 4.33 -13.25
N SER A 211 -20.89 4.17 -14.54
CA SER A 211 -19.99 5.09 -15.23
C SER A 211 -20.61 6.47 -15.35
N ARG A 212 -19.81 7.52 -15.16
CA ARG A 212 -20.31 8.91 -15.18
C ARG A 212 -20.43 9.52 -16.60
N GLY A 213 -20.02 8.79 -17.64
CA GLY A 213 -20.09 9.27 -19.04
C GLY A 213 -19.21 10.49 -19.31
N GLU A 214 -19.41 11.13 -20.47
CA GLU A 214 -18.67 12.34 -20.90
C GLU A 214 -19.29 13.63 -20.38
N ASP A 215 -20.61 13.64 -20.14
CA ASP A 215 -21.36 14.82 -19.74
C ASP A 215 -20.88 15.37 -18.39
N GLY A 216 -20.33 16.59 -18.41
CA GLY A 216 -19.84 17.28 -17.22
C GLY A 216 -18.40 16.95 -16.82
N TYR A 217 -17.68 16.11 -17.56
CA TYR A 217 -16.27 15.73 -17.28
C TYR A 217 -15.35 16.06 -18.47
N PRO A 218 -15.12 17.35 -18.78
CA PRO A 218 -14.32 17.77 -19.93
C PRO A 218 -12.85 17.35 -19.82
N VAL A 219 -12.29 16.87 -20.93
CA VAL A 219 -10.85 16.56 -21.03
C VAL A 219 -10.08 17.86 -21.25
N THR A 220 -9.67 18.50 -20.16
CA THR A 220 -8.94 19.78 -20.16
C THR A 220 -7.74 19.73 -19.22
N LYS A 221 -6.81 20.67 -19.37
CA LYS A 221 -5.67 20.81 -18.45
C LYS A 221 -6.10 21.47 -17.15
N ALA A 222 -5.42 21.11 -16.06
CA ALA A 222 -5.59 21.77 -14.78
C ALA A 222 -5.31 23.26 -14.84
N ARG A 223 -6.09 24.01 -14.06
CA ARG A 223 -5.98 25.46 -13.98
C ARG A 223 -6.13 25.93 -12.55
N TYR A 224 -5.58 27.10 -12.28
CA TYR A 224 -5.91 27.82 -11.06
C TYR A 224 -7.36 28.33 -11.15
N PRO A 225 -8.18 28.13 -10.11
CA PRO A 225 -9.46 28.81 -10.04
C PRO A 225 -9.23 30.33 -9.92
N ASP A 226 -10.21 31.12 -10.33
CA ASP A 226 -10.16 32.59 -10.21
C ASP A 226 -10.09 33.02 -8.75
N THR A 227 -10.86 32.34 -7.90
CA THR A 227 -10.82 32.47 -6.43
C THR A 227 -11.00 31.10 -5.80
N TRP A 228 -10.59 30.94 -4.55
CA TRP A 228 -10.87 29.74 -3.77
C TRP A 228 -11.32 30.11 -2.37
N ALA A 229 -12.22 29.31 -1.79
CA ALA A 229 -12.84 29.60 -0.51
C ALA A 229 -11.83 29.49 0.63
N ARG A 230 -11.75 30.52 1.49
CA ARG A 230 -10.90 30.52 2.68
C ARG A 230 -11.54 29.81 3.88
N GLU A 231 -12.85 29.64 3.84
CA GLU A 231 -13.63 28.86 4.80
C GLU A 231 -14.07 27.54 4.16
N TYR A 232 -14.28 26.51 4.98
CA TYR A 232 -14.61 25.17 4.50
C TYR A 232 -15.99 25.11 3.81
N PRO A 233 -16.06 24.86 2.49
CA PRO A 233 -17.32 24.93 1.75
C PRO A 233 -18.14 23.63 1.79
N LYS A 234 -17.69 22.59 2.52
CA LYS A 234 -18.36 21.29 2.65
C LYS A 234 -18.70 20.63 1.29
N PRO A 235 -17.73 20.50 0.36
CA PRO A 235 -18.00 19.89 -0.94
C PRO A 235 -18.26 18.39 -0.81
N ASP A 236 -19.04 17.83 -1.73
CA ASP A 236 -19.08 16.39 -1.94
C ASP A 236 -17.90 15.96 -2.83
N TYR A 237 -16.75 15.75 -2.19
CA TYR A 237 -15.50 15.42 -2.88
C TYR A 237 -15.37 13.95 -3.27
N ARG A 238 -16.31 13.08 -2.88
CA ARG A 238 -16.21 11.62 -3.08
C ARG A 238 -16.10 11.20 -4.55
N GLY A 239 -16.60 12.04 -5.45
CA GLY A 239 -16.52 11.84 -6.90
C GLY A 239 -15.37 12.57 -7.60
N TYR A 240 -14.53 13.32 -6.89
CA TYR A 240 -13.44 14.09 -7.49
C TYR A 240 -12.33 13.20 -8.03
N TYR A 241 -11.52 13.75 -8.95
CA TYR A 241 -10.32 13.08 -9.44
C TYR A 241 -9.28 13.05 -8.31
N THR A 242 -9.00 11.88 -7.75
CA THR A 242 -8.39 11.78 -6.41
C THR A 242 -6.98 11.20 -6.44
N PHE A 243 -5.99 12.01 -6.10
CA PHE A 243 -4.63 11.57 -5.79
C PHE A 243 -4.43 11.23 -4.31
N ASN A 244 -5.23 11.84 -3.43
CA ASN A 244 -5.18 11.63 -1.98
C ASN A 244 -5.01 10.14 -1.63
N ASP A 245 -4.11 9.87 -0.69
CA ASP A 245 -3.80 8.50 -0.21
C ASP A 245 -3.41 7.54 -1.35
N ASN A 246 -2.75 8.06 -2.39
CA ASN A 246 -2.31 7.35 -3.61
C ASN A 246 -3.45 6.70 -4.42
N THR A 247 -4.72 7.10 -4.26
CA THR A 247 -5.86 6.47 -4.95
C THR A 247 -5.61 6.16 -6.44
N ILE A 248 -5.31 7.18 -7.26
CA ILE A 248 -5.06 7.00 -8.69
C ILE A 248 -3.79 6.20 -8.97
N ARG A 249 -2.75 6.36 -8.16
CA ARG A 249 -1.50 5.61 -8.29
C ARG A 249 -1.73 4.12 -8.12
N ASP A 250 -2.43 3.73 -7.07
CA ASP A 250 -2.68 2.32 -6.75
C ASP A 250 -3.63 1.69 -7.80
N VAL A 251 -4.59 2.46 -8.32
CA VAL A 251 -5.46 1.99 -9.43
C VAL A 251 -4.65 1.74 -10.70
N ILE A 252 -3.73 2.65 -11.06
CA ILE A 252 -2.83 2.45 -12.20
C ILE A 252 -1.94 1.22 -11.98
N GLY A 253 -1.42 1.02 -10.76
CA GLY A 253 -0.65 -0.18 -10.40
C GLY A 253 -1.43 -1.47 -10.64
N VAL A 254 -2.69 -1.53 -10.19
CA VAL A 254 -3.58 -2.68 -10.45
C VAL A 254 -3.76 -2.93 -11.95
N CYS A 255 -3.96 -1.89 -12.76
CA CYS A 255 -4.05 -2.04 -14.22
C CYS A 255 -2.75 -2.58 -14.84
N LEU A 256 -1.58 -2.11 -14.38
CA LEU A 256 -0.29 -2.61 -14.87
C LEU A 256 -0.04 -4.05 -14.45
N ASP A 257 -0.43 -4.43 -13.23
CA ASP A 257 -0.35 -5.81 -12.74
C ASP A 257 -1.27 -6.74 -13.53
N ALA A 258 -2.52 -6.33 -13.77
CA ALA A 258 -3.48 -7.06 -14.60
C ALA A 258 -2.97 -7.24 -16.04
N HIS A 259 -2.39 -6.20 -16.65
CA HIS A 259 -1.77 -6.32 -17.97
C HIS A 259 -0.57 -7.28 -17.93
N ARG A 260 0.31 -7.18 -16.93
CA ARG A 260 1.48 -8.05 -16.80
C ARG A 260 1.09 -9.51 -16.65
N TYR A 261 0.02 -9.80 -15.93
CA TYR A 261 -0.38 -11.17 -15.62
C TYR A 261 -1.32 -11.78 -16.69
N TYR A 262 -2.24 -10.98 -17.25
CA TYR A 262 -3.28 -11.48 -18.16
C TYR A 262 -3.15 -11.01 -19.61
N GLY A 263 -2.32 -10.01 -19.89
CA GLY A 263 -2.05 -9.52 -21.26
C GLY A 263 -3.19 -8.74 -21.94
N GLY A 264 -4.26 -8.39 -21.22
CA GLY A 264 -5.38 -7.61 -21.78
C GLY A 264 -4.98 -6.16 -22.07
N GLU A 265 -4.98 -5.75 -23.34
CA GLU A 265 -4.61 -4.40 -23.79
C GLU A 265 -5.51 -3.30 -23.20
N GLU A 266 -6.75 -3.62 -22.81
CA GLU A 266 -7.64 -2.70 -22.10
C GLU A 266 -7.06 -2.23 -20.77
N TYR A 267 -6.28 -3.07 -20.09
CA TYR A 267 -5.63 -2.72 -18.83
C TYR A 267 -4.46 -1.76 -19.07
N LEU A 268 -3.64 -2.03 -20.09
CA LEU A 268 -2.56 -1.12 -20.47
C LEU A 268 -3.11 0.22 -20.96
N ALA A 269 -4.19 0.20 -21.75
CA ALA A 269 -4.86 1.41 -22.21
C ALA A 269 -5.41 2.23 -21.03
N ALA A 270 -6.02 1.59 -20.04
CA ALA A 270 -6.50 2.27 -18.84
C ALA A 270 -5.37 2.88 -17.99
N ALA A 271 -4.27 2.14 -17.80
CA ALA A 271 -3.07 2.64 -17.12
C ALA A 271 -2.47 3.86 -17.84
N LYS A 272 -2.35 3.81 -19.18
CA LYS A 272 -1.90 4.94 -20.00
C LYS A 272 -2.82 6.15 -19.89
N ARG A 273 -4.15 5.96 -19.95
CA ARG A 273 -5.11 7.05 -19.72
C ARG A 273 -4.96 7.65 -18.31
N GLY A 274 -4.69 6.82 -17.31
CA GLY A 274 -4.36 7.28 -15.96
C GLY A 274 -3.08 8.12 -15.91
N GLY A 275 -2.03 7.69 -16.62
CA GLY A 275 -0.81 8.48 -16.81
C GLY A 275 -1.09 9.81 -17.52
N ASP A 276 -1.88 9.80 -18.59
CA ASP A 276 -2.28 10.99 -19.34
C ASP A 276 -3.09 11.97 -18.49
N PHE A 277 -3.95 11.46 -17.60
CA PHE A 277 -4.62 12.29 -16.60
C PHE A 277 -3.61 13.03 -15.72
N ILE A 278 -2.54 12.36 -15.26
CA ILE A 278 -1.51 13.00 -14.44
C ILE A 278 -0.83 14.15 -15.19
N LEU A 279 -0.59 13.99 -16.49
CA LEU A 279 -0.08 15.06 -17.35
C LEU A 279 -1.06 16.23 -17.46
N LEU A 280 -2.35 15.94 -17.63
CA LEU A 280 -3.40 16.96 -17.65
C LEU A 280 -3.53 17.67 -16.30
N ALA A 281 -3.35 16.95 -15.19
CA ALA A 281 -3.54 17.44 -13.84
C ALA A 281 -2.36 18.28 -13.32
N GLN A 282 -1.19 18.23 -13.96
CA GLN A 282 -0.05 19.05 -13.53
C GLN A 282 -0.43 20.53 -13.58
N MET A 283 -0.31 21.21 -12.44
CA MET A 283 -0.68 22.62 -12.35
C MET A 283 0.28 23.49 -13.18
N PRO A 284 -0.19 24.60 -13.77
CA PRO A 284 0.70 25.50 -14.49
C PRO A 284 1.67 26.22 -13.54
N ASN A 285 2.71 26.82 -14.11
CA ASN A 285 3.61 27.73 -13.37
C ASN A 285 2.80 28.75 -12.54
N PRO A 286 3.23 29.07 -11.31
CA PRO A 286 4.56 28.79 -10.74
C PRO A 286 4.68 27.46 -9.94
N GLN A 287 3.65 26.61 -9.92
CA GLN A 287 3.64 25.39 -9.11
C GLN A 287 3.38 24.14 -9.98
N PRO A 288 4.36 23.67 -10.78
CA PRO A 288 4.22 22.51 -11.68
C PRO A 288 4.19 21.16 -10.96
N VAL A 289 3.25 21.03 -10.03
CA VAL A 289 2.99 19.87 -9.17
C VAL A 289 1.48 19.62 -9.09
N TRP A 290 1.02 18.73 -8.20
CA TRP A 290 -0.36 18.27 -8.16
C TRP A 290 -1.06 18.64 -6.86
N ALA A 291 -2.40 18.65 -6.90
CA ALA A 291 -3.28 18.75 -5.73
C ALA A 291 -3.65 17.36 -5.20
N GLN A 292 -4.25 17.29 -4.00
CA GLN A 292 -4.84 16.04 -3.51
C GLN A 292 -6.03 15.59 -4.37
N GLN A 293 -6.85 16.53 -4.82
CA GLN A 293 -8.01 16.26 -5.66
C GLN A 293 -8.36 17.43 -6.56
N TYR A 294 -8.98 17.09 -7.69
CA TYR A 294 -9.49 18.05 -8.66
C TYR A 294 -10.99 17.87 -8.85
N ASN A 295 -11.73 18.98 -8.92
CA ASN A 295 -13.12 18.96 -9.32
C ASN A 295 -13.27 18.58 -10.82
N ALA A 296 -14.50 18.43 -11.29
CA ALA A 296 -14.76 18.06 -12.69
C ALA A 296 -14.25 19.11 -13.72
N GLN A 297 -13.94 20.33 -13.28
CA GLN A 297 -13.41 21.43 -14.08
C GLN A 297 -11.87 21.50 -14.03
N MET A 298 -11.20 20.47 -13.50
CA MET A 298 -9.73 20.39 -13.38
C MET A 298 -9.13 21.51 -12.50
N GLU A 299 -9.85 21.91 -11.46
CA GLU A 299 -9.34 22.86 -10.46
C GLU A 299 -9.07 22.14 -9.14
N PRO A 300 -7.94 22.43 -8.44
CA PRO A 300 -7.72 21.98 -7.08
C PRO A 300 -8.92 22.32 -6.19
N SER A 301 -9.40 21.35 -5.42
CA SER A 301 -10.62 21.53 -4.62
C SER A 301 -10.43 21.11 -3.17
N TRP A 302 -11.29 21.64 -2.30
CA TRP A 302 -11.40 21.21 -0.91
C TRP A 302 -11.85 19.75 -0.82
N ALA A 303 -11.39 19.04 0.21
CA ALA A 303 -11.96 17.74 0.62
C ALA A 303 -12.55 17.82 2.03
N ARG A 304 -11.80 17.38 3.05
CA ARG A 304 -12.17 17.54 4.46
C ARG A 304 -11.92 18.99 4.92
N LYS A 305 -12.42 19.33 6.11
CA LYS A 305 -12.32 20.69 6.70
C LYS A 305 -10.88 21.19 6.93
N PHE A 306 -9.89 20.31 6.81
CA PHE A 306 -8.46 20.58 6.96
C PHE A 306 -7.67 20.28 5.68
N GLU A 307 -8.35 20.14 4.54
CA GLU A 307 -7.77 19.81 3.25
C GLU A 307 -8.24 20.82 2.19
N PRO A 308 -7.58 21.99 2.12
CA PRO A 308 -7.98 23.10 1.30
C PRO A 308 -7.58 22.89 -0.16
N ALA A 309 -8.22 23.65 -1.05
CA ALA A 309 -7.76 23.79 -2.43
C ALA A 309 -6.30 24.30 -2.45
N SER A 310 -5.38 23.43 -2.83
CA SER A 310 -3.93 23.67 -2.75
C SER A 310 -3.17 22.71 -3.67
N VAL A 311 -1.92 23.05 -4.00
CA VAL A 311 -0.97 22.03 -4.45
C VAL A 311 -0.33 21.37 -3.22
N THR A 312 0.09 20.12 -3.34
CA THR A 312 0.53 19.34 -2.19
C THR A 312 1.93 18.76 -2.36
N GLY A 313 2.66 18.69 -1.25
CA GLY A 313 3.96 18.03 -1.20
C GLY A 313 3.83 16.50 -1.32
N GLY A 314 2.94 15.90 -0.50
CA GLY A 314 2.79 14.45 -0.39
C GLY A 314 2.29 13.77 -1.67
N GLU A 315 1.14 14.18 -2.19
CA GLU A 315 0.52 13.48 -3.33
C GLU A 315 1.30 13.69 -4.65
N SER A 316 2.02 14.81 -4.74
CA SER A 316 2.93 15.07 -5.87
C SER A 316 4.11 14.10 -5.93
N VAL A 317 4.55 13.55 -4.79
CA VAL A 317 5.54 12.44 -4.79
C VAL A 317 4.93 11.18 -5.42
N GLY A 318 3.67 10.88 -5.10
CA GLY A 318 2.92 9.78 -5.70
C GLY A 318 2.79 9.94 -7.21
N ALA A 319 2.36 11.12 -7.67
CA ALA A 319 2.22 11.43 -9.10
C ALA A 319 3.53 11.23 -9.88
N ILE A 320 4.66 11.75 -9.38
CA ILE A 320 5.97 11.58 -10.05
C ILE A 320 6.36 10.10 -10.09
N ARG A 321 6.18 9.36 -8.98
CA ARG A 321 6.47 7.91 -8.96
C ARG A 321 5.63 7.14 -9.97
N THR A 322 4.35 7.48 -10.11
CA THR A 322 3.48 6.85 -11.10
C THR A 322 3.89 7.19 -12.53
N LEU A 323 4.26 8.43 -12.83
CA LEU A 323 4.77 8.80 -14.15
C LEU A 323 6.04 8.01 -14.50
N LEU A 324 6.98 7.88 -13.55
CA LEU A 324 8.18 7.05 -13.72
C LEU A 324 7.83 5.58 -13.94
N GLU A 325 6.87 5.04 -13.18
CA GLU A 325 6.43 3.65 -13.31
C GLU A 325 5.80 3.38 -14.69
N VAL A 326 4.87 4.24 -15.14
CA VAL A 326 4.26 4.12 -16.46
C VAL A 326 5.30 4.30 -17.57
N TYR A 327 6.25 5.22 -17.42
CA TYR A 327 7.39 5.34 -18.33
C TYR A 327 8.22 4.05 -18.40
N LEU A 328 8.66 3.52 -17.25
CA LEU A 328 9.48 2.31 -17.19
C LEU A 328 8.73 1.11 -17.78
N TYR A 329 7.42 1.06 -17.65
CA TYR A 329 6.59 0.04 -18.28
C TYR A 329 6.48 0.25 -19.79
N THR A 330 6.13 1.46 -20.25
CA THR A 330 5.67 1.71 -21.63
C THR A 330 6.74 2.21 -22.60
N GLY A 331 7.79 2.87 -22.10
CA GLY A 331 8.79 3.58 -22.89
C GLY A 331 8.31 4.90 -23.51
N ASP A 332 7.18 5.45 -23.07
CA ASP A 332 6.64 6.70 -23.61
C ASP A 332 7.23 7.92 -22.86
N ASP A 333 8.14 8.63 -23.53
CA ASP A 333 8.93 9.74 -22.95
C ASP A 333 8.07 10.91 -22.45
N LYS A 334 6.83 11.06 -22.93
CA LYS A 334 5.93 12.14 -22.48
C LYS A 334 5.71 12.14 -20.96
N TYR A 335 5.83 10.97 -20.31
CA TYR A 335 5.71 10.84 -18.86
C TYR A 335 6.95 11.35 -18.10
N LEU A 336 8.12 11.40 -18.75
CA LEU A 336 9.33 11.99 -18.19
C LEU A 336 9.37 13.50 -18.35
N ASP A 337 8.89 14.02 -19.47
CA ASP A 337 9.03 15.44 -19.87
C ASP A 337 8.52 16.44 -18.82
N VAL A 338 7.50 16.04 -18.05
CA VAL A 338 6.87 16.89 -17.02
C VAL A 338 7.54 16.83 -15.65
N ILE A 339 8.49 15.90 -15.43
CA ILE A 339 9.11 15.66 -14.12
C ILE A 339 10.09 16.77 -13.71
N PRO A 340 11.03 17.24 -14.57
CA PRO A 340 12.06 18.20 -14.13
C PRO A 340 11.50 19.50 -13.50
N PRO A 341 10.46 20.15 -14.06
CA PRO A 341 9.86 21.33 -13.42
C PRO A 341 9.28 21.04 -12.03
N ALA A 342 8.75 19.84 -11.81
CA ALA A 342 8.22 19.41 -10.51
C ALA A 342 9.35 19.18 -9.49
N LEU A 343 10.48 18.60 -9.91
CA LEU A 343 11.66 18.45 -9.05
C LEU A 343 12.21 19.82 -8.63
N ASP A 344 12.27 20.77 -9.56
CA ASP A 344 12.67 22.15 -9.26
C ASP A 344 11.70 22.84 -8.30
N TRP A 345 10.41 22.50 -8.34
CA TRP A 345 9.45 22.97 -7.35
C TRP A 345 9.74 22.41 -5.96
N PHE A 346 10.01 21.10 -5.83
CA PHE A 346 10.35 20.51 -4.54
C PHE A 346 11.62 21.13 -3.94
N ARG A 347 12.67 21.32 -4.74
CA ARG A 347 13.94 21.92 -4.30
C ARG A 347 13.74 23.32 -3.72
N ARG A 348 12.97 24.18 -4.41
CA ARG A 348 12.72 25.57 -3.97
C ARG A 348 11.64 25.72 -2.88
N SER A 349 10.82 24.69 -2.65
CA SER A 349 9.66 24.77 -1.75
C SER A 349 9.87 24.07 -0.40
N SER A 350 11.07 23.54 -0.14
CA SER A 350 11.39 23.01 1.19
C SER A 350 11.22 24.08 2.26
N ILE A 351 10.65 23.69 3.40
CA ILE A 351 10.48 24.58 4.56
C ILE A 351 11.58 24.38 5.60
N ASP A 352 12.31 23.27 5.52
CA ASP A 352 13.51 22.95 6.30
C ASP A 352 14.28 21.79 5.65
N GLU A 353 15.39 21.38 6.24
CA GLU A 353 16.15 20.19 5.83
C GLU A 353 15.24 18.95 5.78
N ASN A 354 15.09 18.40 4.57
CA ASN A 354 14.26 17.23 4.30
C ASN A 354 12.82 17.36 4.83
N ARG A 355 12.24 18.57 4.78
CA ARG A 355 10.88 18.85 5.25
C ARG A 355 10.11 19.76 4.28
N TRP A 356 8.86 19.39 4.02
CA TRP A 356 7.91 20.13 3.20
C TRP A 356 6.58 20.25 3.94
N ALA A 357 5.82 21.31 3.64
CA ALA A 357 4.44 21.41 4.09
C ALA A 357 3.55 20.45 3.29
N ARG A 358 2.43 20.02 3.85
CA ARG A 358 1.44 19.21 3.12
C ARG A 358 0.75 20.03 2.05
N PHE A 359 0.41 21.28 2.37
CA PHE A 359 -0.38 22.18 1.54
C PHE A 359 0.39 23.47 1.24
N TYR A 360 0.38 23.88 -0.02
CA TYR A 360 0.89 25.17 -0.46
C TYR A 360 -0.21 25.96 -1.15
N GLU A 361 -0.35 27.22 -0.74
CA GLU A 361 -1.31 28.16 -1.30
C GLU A 361 -1.10 28.30 -2.81
N LEU A 362 -2.22 28.25 -3.54
CA LEU A 362 -2.26 28.40 -4.97
C LEU A 362 -1.64 29.75 -5.40
N ARG A 363 -0.76 29.69 -6.41
CA ARG A 363 0.00 30.80 -7.02
C ARG A 363 1.13 31.38 -6.15
N THR A 364 0.97 31.47 -4.84
CA THR A 364 1.95 32.14 -3.96
C THR A 364 3.06 31.22 -3.46
N ASN A 365 2.78 29.91 -3.45
CA ASN A 365 3.67 28.90 -2.87
C ASN A 365 3.93 29.07 -1.37
N ARG A 366 3.03 29.74 -0.66
CA ARG A 366 3.11 29.89 0.79
C ARG A 366 2.53 28.65 1.49
N PRO A 367 3.21 28.02 2.46
CA PRO A 367 2.65 26.92 3.23
C PRO A 367 1.30 27.27 3.87
N LEU A 368 0.36 26.31 3.86
CA LEU A 368 -0.95 26.40 4.52
C LEU A 368 -1.04 25.37 5.64
N TYR A 369 -1.59 25.81 6.77
CA TYR A 369 -1.77 25.01 7.97
C TYR A 369 -3.18 25.23 8.53
N PHE A 370 -3.53 24.43 9.54
CA PHE A 370 -4.76 24.60 10.30
C PHE A 370 -4.45 24.60 11.79
N THR A 371 -5.21 25.38 12.55
CA THR A 371 -5.22 25.29 14.02
C THR A 371 -5.92 24.01 14.49
N GLN A 372 -5.90 23.71 15.80
CA GLN A 372 -6.67 22.59 16.36
C GLN A 372 -8.17 22.74 16.15
N GLU A 373 -8.67 23.98 16.09
CA GLU A 373 -10.05 24.34 15.76
C GLU A 373 -10.35 24.34 14.27
N TYR A 374 -9.36 24.03 13.43
CA TYR A 374 -9.45 24.01 11.97
C TYR A 374 -9.66 25.40 11.34
N GLU A 375 -9.01 26.42 11.91
CA GLU A 375 -8.86 27.72 11.26
C GLU A 375 -7.68 27.68 10.29
N LEU A 376 -7.88 28.14 9.05
CA LEU A 376 -6.83 28.19 8.03
C LEU A 376 -5.81 29.28 8.38
N VAL A 377 -4.56 28.87 8.60
CA VAL A 377 -3.45 29.74 9.02
C VAL A 377 -2.19 29.50 8.19
N TYR A 378 -1.19 30.37 8.37
CA TYR A 378 0.11 30.30 7.67
C TYR A 378 1.27 29.95 8.60
N THR A 379 1.00 29.62 9.86
CA THR A 379 1.99 29.19 10.84
C THR A 379 1.62 27.82 11.39
N ASP A 380 2.61 27.09 11.90
CA ASP A 380 2.46 25.75 12.45
C ASP A 380 2.45 25.74 14.00
N ASP A 381 2.07 26.87 14.61
CA ASP A 381 2.12 27.08 16.06
C ASP A 381 1.08 26.23 16.84
N ASP A 382 0.01 25.79 16.17
CA ASP A 382 -1.13 25.09 16.80
C ASP A 382 -1.73 23.98 15.92
N LEU A 383 -0.89 23.09 15.38
CA LEU A 383 -1.38 22.04 14.47
C LEU A 383 -2.26 20.97 15.14
N PRO A 384 -3.29 20.43 14.45
CA PRO A 384 -3.97 19.22 14.86
C PRO A 384 -3.01 18.04 15.04
N THR A 385 -3.13 17.33 16.16
CA THR A 385 -2.18 16.27 16.56
C THR A 385 -2.35 14.96 15.81
N HIS A 386 -3.48 14.76 15.11
CA HIS A 386 -3.83 13.51 14.43
C HIS A 386 -3.55 13.55 12.92
N TYR A 387 -3.02 14.65 12.38
CA TYR A 387 -2.76 14.81 10.95
C TYR A 387 -1.39 15.44 10.71
N SER A 388 -0.62 14.89 9.77
CA SER A 388 0.71 15.40 9.42
C SER A 388 0.60 16.52 8.38
N PHE A 389 0.77 17.77 8.83
CA PHE A 389 0.85 18.95 7.96
C PHE A 389 2.25 19.25 7.44
N GLN A 390 3.26 18.54 7.92
CA GLN A 390 4.63 18.63 7.42
C GLN A 390 5.37 17.32 7.63
N SER A 391 6.20 16.93 6.66
CA SER A 391 7.02 15.71 6.71
C SER A 391 8.07 15.75 5.60
N SER A 392 8.91 14.71 5.54
CA SER A 392 9.79 14.48 4.39
C SER A 392 9.02 13.97 3.18
N TYR A 393 7.89 13.27 3.39
CA TYR A 393 7.09 12.59 2.37
C TYR A 393 7.89 11.64 1.43
N GLY A 394 9.15 11.33 1.78
CA GLY A 394 10.07 10.62 0.89
C GLY A 394 10.54 11.42 -0.33
N VAL A 395 10.48 12.76 -0.29
CA VAL A 395 10.89 13.64 -1.41
C VAL A 395 12.32 13.39 -1.84
N SER A 396 13.28 13.34 -0.91
CA SER A 396 14.70 13.10 -1.28
C SER A 396 14.90 11.76 -2.00
N GLY A 397 14.22 10.70 -1.56
CA GLY A 397 14.28 9.41 -2.22
C GLY A 397 13.59 9.40 -3.59
N MET A 398 12.48 10.15 -3.73
CA MET A 398 11.82 10.34 -5.02
C MET A 398 12.71 11.12 -6.00
N ILE A 399 13.35 12.21 -5.57
CA ILE A 399 14.27 12.99 -6.41
C ILE A 399 15.43 12.11 -6.87
N ALA A 400 16.09 11.40 -5.94
CA ALA A 400 17.20 10.53 -6.28
C ALA A 400 16.79 9.43 -7.28
N TYR A 401 15.60 8.85 -7.12
CA TYR A 401 15.07 7.86 -8.05
C TYR A 401 14.74 8.47 -9.42
N ALA A 402 14.09 9.63 -9.46
CA ALA A 402 13.77 10.33 -10.70
C ALA A 402 15.04 10.71 -11.47
N GLU A 403 16.05 11.26 -10.79
CA GLU A 403 17.35 11.60 -11.37
C GLU A 403 18.07 10.36 -11.91
N ARG A 404 18.02 9.23 -11.19
CA ARG A 404 18.55 7.97 -11.68
C ARG A 404 17.88 7.55 -12.99
N VAL A 405 16.54 7.58 -13.05
CA VAL A 405 15.81 7.22 -14.28
C VAL A 405 16.13 8.16 -15.43
N LEU A 406 16.21 9.46 -15.18
CA LEU A 406 16.56 10.47 -16.19
C LEU A 406 17.99 10.32 -16.72
N ASN A 407 18.94 9.90 -15.88
CA ASN A 407 20.36 9.77 -16.24
C ASN A 407 20.70 8.41 -16.86
N ASP A 408 20.24 7.32 -16.23
CA ASP A 408 20.58 5.96 -16.63
C ASP A 408 19.72 5.50 -17.83
N GLY A 409 18.52 6.07 -17.96
CA GLY A 409 17.53 5.68 -18.96
C GLY A 409 16.75 4.42 -18.60
N ARG A 410 15.66 4.17 -19.34
CA ARG A 410 14.72 3.07 -19.07
C ARG A 410 15.37 1.70 -19.05
N ASP A 411 16.13 1.37 -20.09
CA ASP A 411 16.62 0.00 -20.29
C ASP A 411 17.60 -0.40 -19.17
N ALA A 412 18.53 0.50 -18.82
CA ALA A 412 19.46 0.25 -17.71
C ALA A 412 18.75 0.11 -16.36
N VAL A 413 17.72 0.93 -16.10
CA VAL A 413 16.92 0.82 -14.86
C VAL A 413 16.14 -0.49 -14.82
N ASN A 414 15.51 -0.88 -15.91
CA ASN A 414 14.75 -2.12 -16.01
C ASN A 414 15.64 -3.37 -15.93
N GLU A 415 16.79 -3.38 -16.59
CA GLU A 415 17.78 -4.46 -16.49
C GLU A 415 18.29 -4.61 -15.06
N ALA A 416 18.61 -3.49 -14.39
CA ALA A 416 19.03 -3.50 -13.00
C ALA A 416 17.93 -4.03 -12.06
N ALA A 417 16.66 -3.74 -12.34
CA ALA A 417 15.52 -4.22 -11.56
C ALA A 417 15.22 -5.71 -11.80
N ALA A 418 15.44 -6.21 -13.01
CA ALA A 418 15.20 -7.62 -13.38
C ALA A 418 16.33 -8.57 -12.93
N ARG A 419 17.47 -8.03 -12.51
CA ARG A 419 18.64 -8.82 -12.11
C ARG A 419 18.34 -9.64 -10.85
N ALA A 420 18.50 -10.95 -10.94
CA ALA A 420 18.47 -11.85 -9.79
C ALA A 420 19.71 -11.65 -8.89
N ALA A 421 19.50 -11.66 -7.58
CA ALA A 421 20.59 -11.69 -6.60
C ALA A 421 21.37 -13.00 -6.69
N THR A 422 22.69 -12.91 -6.65
CA THR A 422 23.59 -14.07 -6.60
C THR A 422 23.47 -14.80 -5.25
N PRO A 423 23.87 -16.10 -5.16
CA PRO A 423 23.85 -16.82 -3.89
C PRO A 423 24.62 -16.11 -2.76
N ASP A 424 25.76 -15.49 -3.08
CA ASP A 424 26.57 -14.75 -2.09
C ASP A 424 25.86 -13.47 -1.64
N GLU A 425 25.19 -12.76 -2.54
CA GLU A 425 24.39 -11.57 -2.19
C GLU A 425 23.20 -11.93 -1.32
N LYS A 426 22.52 -13.04 -1.61
CA LYS A 426 21.43 -13.56 -0.78
C LYS A 426 21.93 -13.94 0.61
N ARG A 427 23.06 -14.64 0.70
CA ARG A 427 23.70 -14.98 1.99
C ARG A 427 24.06 -13.72 2.79
N ALA A 428 24.71 -12.75 2.15
CA ALA A 428 25.05 -11.48 2.79
C ALA A 428 23.80 -10.71 3.23
N GLN A 429 22.69 -10.77 2.48
CA GLN A 429 21.42 -10.18 2.88
C GLN A 429 20.82 -10.90 4.09
N ALA A 430 20.80 -12.23 4.10
CA ALA A 430 20.34 -13.01 5.24
C ALA A 430 21.15 -12.70 6.51
N GLU A 431 22.48 -12.60 6.40
CA GLU A 431 23.37 -12.22 7.51
C GLU A 431 23.04 -10.82 8.05
N ARG A 432 22.76 -9.85 7.16
CA ARG A 432 22.30 -8.52 7.57
C ARG A 432 20.94 -8.54 8.26
N HIS A 433 20.05 -9.46 7.86
CA HIS A 433 18.70 -9.56 8.42
C HIS A 433 18.67 -10.34 9.74
N ALA A 434 19.62 -11.23 9.99
CA ALA A 434 19.63 -12.13 11.14
C ALA A 434 19.40 -11.46 12.51
N PRO A 435 19.95 -10.27 12.82
CA PRO A 435 19.63 -9.57 14.07
C PRO A 435 18.15 -9.18 14.20
N ALA A 436 17.55 -8.66 13.12
CA ALA A 436 16.14 -8.29 13.10
C ALA A 436 15.22 -9.51 13.14
N ILE A 437 15.63 -10.64 12.55
CA ILE A 437 14.90 -11.91 12.64
C ILE A 437 14.91 -12.45 14.07
N ARG A 438 16.06 -12.38 14.76
CA ARG A 438 16.14 -12.75 16.16
C ARG A 438 15.24 -11.88 17.03
N GLU A 439 15.23 -10.56 16.83
CA GLU A 439 14.32 -9.64 17.54
C GLU A 439 12.84 -10.00 17.30
N VAL A 440 12.48 -10.35 16.05
CA VAL A 440 11.13 -10.81 15.71
C VAL A 440 10.77 -12.09 16.48
N MET A 441 11.68 -13.06 16.56
CA MET A 441 11.44 -14.32 17.27
C MET A 441 11.40 -14.13 18.79
N ASP A 442 12.30 -13.33 19.35
CA ASP A 442 12.37 -13.05 20.79
C ASP A 442 11.14 -12.28 21.29
N GLY A 443 10.52 -11.46 20.42
CA GLY A 443 9.28 -10.74 20.71
C GLY A 443 7.99 -11.57 20.55
N MET A 444 8.10 -12.81 20.09
CA MET A 444 6.95 -13.71 19.89
C MET A 444 6.68 -14.52 21.16
N ASP A 445 5.43 -14.59 21.58
CA ASP A 445 5.03 -15.46 22.68
C ASP A 445 4.87 -16.94 22.25
N ASP A 446 4.59 -17.79 23.23
CA ASP A 446 4.40 -19.24 23.06
C ASP A 446 3.20 -19.60 22.16
N ARG A 447 2.26 -18.68 21.97
CA ARG A 447 1.11 -18.83 21.07
C ARG A 447 1.37 -18.31 19.67
N GLY A 448 2.56 -17.78 19.38
CA GLY A 448 2.89 -17.24 18.05
C GLY A 448 2.50 -15.77 17.86
N ARG A 449 2.28 -15.01 18.94
CA ARG A 449 1.74 -13.64 18.89
C ARG A 449 2.82 -12.61 19.22
N TRP A 450 2.70 -11.43 18.63
CA TRP A 450 3.41 -10.23 19.08
C TRP A 450 2.43 -9.32 19.80
N VAL A 451 2.50 -9.29 21.13
CA VAL A 451 1.61 -8.51 21.98
C VAL A 451 2.33 -7.29 22.51
N GLU A 452 1.77 -6.11 22.25
CA GLU A 452 2.26 -4.85 22.78
C GLU A 452 1.12 -4.13 23.50
N ASN A 453 1.33 -3.72 24.75
CA ASN A 453 0.33 -3.03 25.57
C ASN A 453 -1.03 -3.76 25.64
N GLY A 454 -1.01 -5.09 25.72
CA GLY A 454 -2.21 -5.93 25.78
C GLY A 454 -2.99 -6.05 24.48
N ARG A 455 -2.37 -5.72 23.34
CA ARG A 455 -2.98 -5.79 22.02
C ARG A 455 -2.09 -6.47 20.99
N ILE A 456 -2.74 -7.10 20.03
CA ILE A 456 -2.15 -7.63 18.80
C ILE A 456 -2.41 -6.61 17.69
N ASP A 457 -1.34 -6.12 17.05
CA ASP A 457 -1.41 -5.22 15.89
C ASP A 457 -1.12 -5.99 14.60
N VAL A 458 -2.07 -5.98 13.67
CA VAL A 458 -1.96 -6.70 12.39
C VAL A 458 -0.87 -6.11 11.49
N ARG A 459 -0.51 -4.83 11.64
CA ARG A 459 0.67 -4.25 10.97
C ARG A 459 1.95 -4.90 11.46
N THR A 460 2.07 -5.17 12.76
CA THR A 460 3.21 -5.88 13.34
C THR A 460 3.26 -7.32 12.84
N PHE A 461 2.13 -8.02 12.82
CA PHE A 461 2.02 -9.36 12.23
C PHE A 461 2.49 -9.38 10.76
N ASN A 462 1.89 -8.56 9.89
CA ASN A 462 2.23 -8.52 8.46
C ASN A 462 3.71 -8.23 8.23
N ARG A 463 4.28 -7.29 8.98
CA ARG A 463 5.72 -6.95 8.90
C ARG A 463 6.60 -8.13 9.32
N ASN A 464 6.27 -8.76 10.45
CA ASN A 464 7.11 -9.80 11.03
C ASN A 464 7.02 -11.11 10.22
N VAL A 465 5.83 -11.50 9.76
CA VAL A 465 5.63 -12.62 8.83
C VAL A 465 6.39 -12.39 7.52
N ALA A 466 6.30 -11.18 6.94
CA ALA A 466 7.05 -10.87 5.73
C ALA A 466 8.57 -10.97 5.93
N ARG A 467 9.10 -10.52 7.08
CA ARG A 467 10.53 -10.64 7.42
C ARG A 467 10.96 -12.10 7.59
N LEU A 468 10.18 -12.89 8.31
CA LEU A 468 10.45 -14.32 8.49
C LEU A 468 10.44 -15.05 7.14
N ALA A 469 9.42 -14.84 6.32
CA ALA A 469 9.32 -15.42 4.99
C ALA A 469 10.48 -14.99 4.08
N GLU A 470 10.86 -13.71 4.07
CA GLU A 470 12.01 -13.22 3.31
C GLU A 470 13.31 -13.91 3.76
N TYR A 471 13.54 -14.02 5.07
CA TYR A 471 14.71 -14.70 5.60
C TYR A 471 14.76 -16.18 5.22
N VAL A 472 13.64 -16.88 5.34
CA VAL A 472 13.52 -18.29 4.92
C VAL A 472 13.82 -18.43 3.42
N GLY A 473 13.23 -17.61 2.56
CA GLY A 473 13.48 -17.65 1.11
C GLY A 473 14.94 -17.36 0.73
N LEU A 474 15.60 -16.44 1.44
CA LEU A 474 17.03 -16.16 1.25
C LEU A 474 17.91 -17.37 1.62
N MET A 475 17.55 -18.11 2.66
CA MET A 475 18.32 -19.25 3.16
C MET A 475 18.04 -20.55 2.39
N SER A 476 16.81 -20.78 1.93
CA SER A 476 16.39 -22.00 1.22
C SER A 476 16.92 -22.09 -0.21
N THR A 477 17.35 -20.97 -0.80
CA THR A 477 17.90 -20.94 -2.17
C THR A 477 19.44 -21.01 -2.23
N GLY A 478 20.10 -21.31 -1.10
CA GLY A 478 21.56 -21.37 -0.96
C GLY A 478 22.15 -22.76 -0.68
N GLY A 479 21.39 -23.83 -0.90
CA GLY A 479 21.77 -25.24 -0.70
C GLY A 479 22.29 -25.94 -1.94
#